data_AF-A0A1V5DC31-F1
#
_entry.id   AF-A0A1V5DC31-F1
#
_cell.length_a   1.000
_cell.length_b   1.000
_cell.length_c   1.000
_cell.angle_alpha   90.00
_cell.angle_beta   90.00
_cell.angle_gamma   90.00
#
_symmetry.space_group_name_H-M   'P 1'
#
loop_
_entity.id
_entity.type
_entity.pdbx_description
1 polymer ?
#
loop_
_entity_poly.entity_id
_entity_poly.type
_entity_poly.pdbx_seq_one_letter_code
_entity_poly.pdbx_strand_id
1 'polypeptide(L)'
;MDSDKLDHLIESLDKAVSGARPFKTEWREIWAKIKEIGGNFKEVRYPTKAGKQDAWDRFQSLVEQVKETQSEEQNQREKMSRGSRDCKDRILSCARDARPPSALEEGIYNMIAGPIASVVNAILPGGEIDETLRSLQYCSRRLKEGWQLLSDYKEEMLGKDKKEAFDALNDAKERLDDAWERWKSAKQSAKEARQQQRQANREAFENRVNDRIDKLEERLDRLYSALSHREANLDKLRDMRDSARSDEHQYRVEGWIDEEEDKIAGIRSKIRDVESWLDEERSRLR
;
A
#
# COMPACT_ATOMS: atom_id res chain seq x y z
N MET A 1 79.72 11.19 0.28
CA MET A 1 78.81 12.33 -0.01
C MET A 1 79.26 13.52 0.83
N ASP A 2 79.14 14.73 0.29
CA ASP A 2 79.56 15.96 0.99
C ASP A 2 78.50 16.41 2.00
N SER A 3 78.88 17.08 3.09
CA SER A 3 77.94 17.58 4.12
C SER A 3 76.91 18.53 3.51
N ASP A 4 77.32 19.38 2.58
CA ASP A 4 76.46 20.36 1.92
C ASP A 4 75.36 19.68 1.09
N LYS A 5 75.66 18.51 0.51
CA LYS A 5 74.66 17.73 -0.23
C LYS A 5 73.62 17.12 0.70
N LEU A 6 74.01 16.70 1.91
CA LEU A 6 73.07 16.17 2.89
C LEU A 6 72.17 17.29 3.42
N ASP A 7 72.73 18.45 3.71
CA ASP A 7 71.99 19.62 4.17
C ASP A 7 70.98 20.09 3.13
N HIS A 8 71.32 20.07 1.83
CA HIS A 8 70.34 20.34 0.76
C HIS A 8 69.22 19.29 0.66
N LEU A 9 69.49 18.02 0.95
CA LEU A 9 68.43 17.01 1.02
C LEU A 9 67.49 17.27 2.20
N ILE A 10 68.03 17.69 3.35
CA ILE A 10 67.25 18.07 4.53
C ILE A 10 66.39 19.30 4.21
N GLU A 11 66.93 20.32 3.53
CA GLU A 11 66.14 21.48 3.06
C GLU A 11 65.06 21.08 2.04
N SER A 12 65.34 20.12 1.16
CA SER A 12 64.34 19.59 0.23
C SER A 12 63.22 18.84 0.95
N LEU A 13 63.57 18.07 1.99
CA LEU A 13 62.59 17.41 2.85
C LEU A 13 61.75 18.46 3.58
N ASP A 14 62.37 19.45 4.21
CA ASP A 14 61.68 20.54 4.91
C ASP A 14 60.66 21.24 4.00
N LYS A 15 61.05 21.59 2.77
CA LYS A 15 60.12 22.15 1.79
C LYS A 15 58.97 21.21 1.44
N ALA A 16 59.22 19.91 1.35
CA ALA A 16 58.18 18.91 1.07
C ALA A 16 57.21 18.73 2.25
N VAL A 17 57.73 18.74 3.48
CA VAL A 17 56.93 18.65 4.71
C VAL A 17 56.11 19.92 4.92
N SER A 18 56.73 21.09 4.80
CA SER A 18 56.06 22.39 4.88
C SER A 18 55.02 22.60 3.78
N GLY A 19 55.21 21.97 2.61
CA GLY A 19 54.26 21.99 1.50
C GLY A 19 53.16 20.93 1.58
N ALA A 20 53.22 20.01 2.55
CA ALA A 20 52.27 18.92 2.69
C ALA A 20 50.86 19.48 2.93
N ARG A 21 49.90 19.03 2.12
CA ARG A 21 48.48 19.34 2.29
C ARG A 21 47.73 18.08 2.69
N PRO A 22 46.78 18.16 3.64
CA PRO A 22 45.92 17.03 3.95
C PRO A 22 45.27 16.45 2.69
N PHE A 23 45.25 15.12 2.58
CA PHE A 23 44.62 14.35 1.51
C PHE A 23 45.22 14.49 0.11
N LYS A 24 46.29 15.29 -0.07
CA LYS A 24 46.99 15.48 -1.34
C LYS A 24 48.47 15.11 -1.31
N THR A 25 48.99 14.81 -0.11
CA THR A 25 50.41 14.53 0.07
C THR A 25 50.73 13.08 -0.25
N GLU A 26 51.69 12.88 -1.15
CA GLU A 26 52.25 11.57 -1.46
C GLU A 26 53.24 11.15 -0.36
N TRP A 27 52.72 10.72 0.79
CA TRP A 27 53.52 10.34 1.96
C TRP A 27 54.61 9.31 1.64
N ARG A 28 54.38 8.46 0.63
CA ARG A 28 55.34 7.47 0.15
C ARG A 28 56.66 8.11 -0.32
N GLU A 29 56.59 9.24 -1.01
CA GLU A 29 57.77 9.95 -1.53
C GLU A 29 58.54 10.63 -0.39
N ILE A 30 57.82 11.22 0.56
CA ILE A 30 58.41 11.84 1.76
C ILE A 30 59.15 10.77 2.58
N TRP A 31 58.54 9.62 2.82
CA TRP A 31 59.18 8.51 3.55
C TRP A 31 60.38 7.92 2.80
N ALA A 32 60.36 7.89 1.47
CA ALA A 32 61.51 7.49 0.66
C ALA A 32 62.69 8.47 0.85
N LYS A 33 62.44 9.79 0.82
CA LYS A 33 63.45 10.82 1.12
C LYS A 33 63.99 10.73 2.54
N ILE A 34 63.12 10.51 3.53
CA ILE A 34 63.54 10.30 4.93
C ILE A 34 64.49 9.10 5.03
N LYS A 35 64.17 8.00 4.36
CA LYS A 35 65.02 6.79 4.36
C LYS A 35 66.37 7.02 3.67
N GLU A 36 66.37 7.76 2.56
CA GLU A 36 67.59 8.15 1.84
C GLU A 36 68.51 9.01 2.72
N ILE A 37 67.97 10.09 3.31
CA ILE A 37 68.71 10.99 4.20
C ILE A 37 69.27 10.22 5.40
N GLY A 38 68.44 9.39 6.05
CA GLY A 38 68.86 8.56 7.18
C GLY A 38 69.97 7.55 6.84
N GLY A 39 70.00 7.04 5.60
CA GLY A 39 71.11 6.23 5.09
C GLY A 39 72.39 7.04 4.93
N ASN A 40 72.30 8.23 4.33
CA ASN A 40 73.43 9.10 4.02
C ASN A 40 74.15 9.63 5.29
N PHE A 41 73.44 9.82 6.41
CA PHE A 41 74.04 10.21 7.70
C PHE A 41 75.12 9.23 8.22
N LYS A 42 75.10 7.97 7.77
CA LYS A 42 76.11 6.95 8.12
C LYS A 42 77.42 7.13 7.36
N GLU A 43 77.36 7.66 6.14
CA GLU A 43 78.50 7.73 5.22
C GLU A 43 79.14 9.12 5.15
N VAL A 44 78.39 10.18 5.50
CA VAL A 44 78.86 11.58 5.45
C VAL A 44 79.74 11.93 6.67
N ARG A 45 80.90 12.53 6.40
CA ARG A 45 81.77 13.17 7.40
C ARG A 45 81.49 14.67 7.43
N TYR A 46 80.99 15.15 8.56
CA TYR A 46 80.86 16.59 8.81
C TYR A 46 82.20 17.18 9.30
N PRO A 47 82.46 18.47 9.02
CA PRO A 47 83.66 19.16 9.49
C PRO A 47 83.79 19.21 11.01
N THR A 48 82.65 19.29 11.72
CA THR A 48 82.58 19.29 13.18
C THR A 48 81.52 18.32 13.67
N LYS A 49 81.73 17.78 14.88
CA LYS A 49 80.72 16.93 15.54
C LYS A 49 79.44 17.72 15.85
N ALA A 50 79.58 18.99 16.22
CA ALA A 50 78.46 19.89 16.49
C ALA A 50 77.58 20.06 15.23
N GLY A 51 78.17 20.35 14.07
CA GLY A 51 77.40 20.50 12.83
C GLY A 51 76.66 19.22 12.42
N LYS A 52 77.26 18.03 12.65
CA LYS A 52 76.55 16.75 12.44
C LYS A 52 75.33 16.61 13.35
N GLN A 53 75.48 16.98 14.62
CA GLN A 53 74.40 16.89 15.59
C GLN A 53 73.27 17.88 15.23
N ASP A 54 73.61 19.12 14.88
CA ASP A 54 72.62 20.14 14.48
C ASP A 54 71.83 19.73 13.23
N ALA A 55 72.49 19.11 12.25
CA ALA A 55 71.82 18.58 11.06
C ALA A 55 70.95 17.36 11.39
N TRP A 56 71.43 16.48 12.27
CA TRP A 56 70.68 15.33 12.73
C TRP A 56 69.42 15.73 13.50
N ASP A 57 69.52 16.70 14.40
CA ASP A 57 68.41 17.19 15.20
C ASP A 57 67.34 17.86 14.31
N ARG A 58 67.78 18.65 13.31
CA ARG A 58 66.88 19.18 12.26
C ARG A 58 66.16 18.08 11.51
N PHE A 59 66.88 17.04 11.06
CA PHE A 59 66.29 15.91 10.38
C PHE A 59 65.29 15.15 11.25
N GLN A 60 65.61 14.87 12.52
CA GLN A 60 64.70 14.20 13.44
C GLN A 60 63.44 15.02 13.71
N SER A 61 63.57 16.34 13.84
CA SER A 61 62.42 17.26 13.98
C SER A 61 61.45 17.14 12.79
N LEU A 62 61.98 17.11 11.55
CA LEU A 62 61.17 16.92 10.34
C LEU A 62 60.49 15.55 10.28
N VAL A 63 61.20 14.49 10.71
CA VAL A 63 60.61 13.13 10.77
C VAL A 63 59.45 13.10 11.75
N GLU A 64 59.58 13.74 12.91
CA GLU A 64 58.52 13.80 13.90
C GLU A 64 57.31 14.59 13.38
N GLN A 65 57.54 15.74 12.74
CA GLN A 65 56.49 16.53 12.10
C GLN A 65 55.74 15.73 11.02
N VAL A 66 56.45 14.92 10.21
CA VAL A 66 55.84 14.04 9.22
C VAL A 66 54.95 12.99 9.87
N LYS A 67 55.41 12.35 10.94
CA LYS A 67 54.61 11.36 11.68
C LYS A 67 53.35 11.98 12.28
N GLU A 68 53.48 13.14 12.90
CA GLU A 68 52.37 13.87 13.50
C GLU A 68 51.34 14.23 12.43
N THR A 69 51.76 14.89 11.35
CA THR A 69 50.88 15.30 10.24
C THR A 69 50.21 14.10 9.57
N GLN A 70 50.95 13.00 9.35
CA GLN A 70 50.39 11.77 8.78
C GLN A 70 49.38 11.12 9.73
N SER A 71 49.68 11.08 11.04
CA SER A 71 48.77 10.55 12.05
C SER A 71 47.49 11.38 12.15
N GLU A 72 47.58 12.71 12.06
CA GLU A 72 46.42 13.59 12.03
C GLU A 72 45.57 13.37 10.79
N GLU A 73 46.18 13.26 9.61
CA GLU A 73 45.47 12.96 8.37
C GLU A 73 44.78 11.60 8.45
N GLN A 74 45.47 10.57 8.95
CA GLN A 74 44.88 9.25 9.15
C GLN A 74 43.69 9.33 10.11
N ASN A 75 43.84 10.01 11.24
CA ASN A 75 42.75 10.22 12.20
C ASN A 75 41.56 10.96 11.58
N GLN A 76 41.79 11.96 10.72
CA GLN A 76 40.74 12.66 10.00
C GLN A 76 40.05 11.76 8.96
N ARG A 77 40.80 10.96 8.19
CA ARG A 77 40.26 9.96 7.26
C ARG A 77 39.39 8.95 7.98
N GLU A 78 39.84 8.44 9.12
CA GLU A 78 39.09 7.49 9.93
C GLU A 78 37.82 8.12 10.50
N LYS A 79 37.88 9.37 10.99
CA LYS A 79 36.70 10.12 11.45
C LYS A 79 35.68 10.32 10.33
N MET A 80 36.12 10.77 9.14
CA MET A 80 35.24 10.94 7.98
C MET A 80 34.66 9.61 7.52
N SER A 81 35.46 8.54 7.48
CA SER A 81 34.98 7.21 7.08
C SER A 81 33.95 6.65 8.06
N ARG A 82 34.16 6.84 9.37
CA ARG A 82 33.17 6.44 10.40
C ARG A 82 31.90 7.27 10.27
N GLY A 83 32.01 8.60 10.19
CA GLY A 83 30.84 9.48 10.03
C GLY A 83 30.02 9.16 8.78
N SER A 84 30.70 8.93 7.65
CA SER A 84 30.06 8.49 6.40
C SER A 84 29.31 7.16 6.55
N ARG A 85 29.92 6.18 7.25
CA ARG A 85 29.29 4.88 7.50
C ARG A 85 28.08 5.00 8.42
N ASP A 86 28.18 5.76 9.50
CA ASP A 86 27.08 5.98 10.45
C ASP A 86 25.89 6.67 9.76
N CYS A 87 26.16 7.68 8.92
CA CYS A 87 25.14 8.35 8.12
C CYS A 87 24.47 7.37 7.14
N LYS A 88 25.27 6.57 6.44
CA LYS A 88 24.77 5.53 5.53
C LYS A 88 23.86 4.55 6.27
N ASP A 89 24.29 4.03 7.41
CA ASP A 89 23.55 2.99 8.14
C ASP A 89 22.20 3.52 8.64
N ARG A 90 22.13 4.79 9.05
CA ARG A 90 20.87 5.48 9.38
C ARG A 90 19.94 5.57 8.17
N ILE A 91 20.46 5.98 7.02
CA ILE A 91 19.66 6.06 5.78
C ILE A 91 19.20 4.67 5.34
N LEU A 92 20.06 3.66 5.42
CA LEU A 92 19.72 2.27 5.09
C LEU A 92 18.68 1.70 6.05
N SER A 93 18.64 2.13 7.32
CA SER A 93 17.56 1.78 8.24
C SER A 93 16.24 2.39 7.78
N CYS A 94 16.20 3.68 7.45
CA CYS A 94 15.01 4.32 6.90
C CYS A 94 14.52 3.65 5.60
N ALA A 95 15.44 3.29 4.70
CA ALA A 95 15.11 2.58 3.47
C ALA A 95 14.53 1.18 3.75
N ARG A 96 15.06 0.46 4.75
CA ARG A 96 14.52 -0.84 5.19
C ARG A 96 13.12 -0.71 5.77
N ASP A 97 12.88 0.26 6.66
CA ASP A 97 11.57 0.49 7.28
C ASP A 97 10.54 1.04 6.28
N ALA A 98 11.01 1.67 5.19
CA ALA A 98 10.18 2.14 4.09
C ALA A 98 9.75 1.02 3.13
N ARG A 99 10.27 -0.20 3.28
CA ARG A 99 9.84 -1.33 2.46
C ARG A 99 8.51 -1.86 2.99
N PRO A 100 7.46 -1.88 2.16
CA PRO A 100 6.23 -2.56 2.54
C PRO A 100 6.52 -4.05 2.78
N PRO A 101 5.79 -4.71 3.71
CA PRO A 101 5.89 -6.15 3.90
C PRO A 101 5.65 -6.87 2.57
N SER A 102 6.44 -7.92 2.31
CA SER A 102 6.38 -8.57 1.00
C SER A 102 5.05 -9.31 0.81
N ALA A 103 4.57 -9.36 -0.43
CA ALA A 103 3.29 -9.98 -0.80
C ALA A 103 3.11 -11.45 -0.37
N LEU A 104 4.20 -12.15 0.00
CA LEU A 104 4.16 -13.51 0.56
C LEU A 104 3.73 -13.54 2.04
N GLU A 105 3.99 -12.47 2.81
CA GLU A 105 3.46 -12.29 4.17
C GLU A 105 2.00 -11.77 4.12
N GLU A 106 1.61 -11.13 3.01
CA GLU A 106 0.25 -10.69 2.69
C GLU A 106 -0.58 -11.74 1.92
N GLY A 107 -0.26 -13.03 2.04
CA GLY A 107 -0.99 -14.16 1.42
C GLY A 107 -2.50 -14.23 1.77
N ILE A 108 -2.98 -13.34 2.63
CA ILE A 108 -4.38 -13.11 2.97
C ILE A 108 -5.15 -12.46 1.80
N TYR A 109 -4.51 -11.68 0.93
CA TYR A 109 -5.21 -10.99 -0.17
C TYR A 109 -5.78 -11.93 -1.25
N ASN A 110 -5.14 -13.07 -1.49
CA ASN A 110 -5.67 -14.09 -2.41
C ASN A 110 -6.89 -14.85 -1.84
N MET A 111 -7.19 -14.71 -0.54
CA MET A 111 -8.38 -15.30 0.08
C MET A 111 -9.65 -14.46 -0.18
N ILE A 112 -9.51 -13.18 -0.51
CA ILE A 112 -10.63 -12.28 -0.83
C ILE A 112 -11.12 -12.49 -2.29
N ALA A 113 -10.22 -12.96 -3.17
CA ALA A 113 -10.54 -13.28 -4.57
C ALA A 113 -10.91 -14.76 -4.80
N GLY A 114 -11.03 -15.56 -3.73
CA GLY A 114 -11.51 -16.93 -3.81
C GLY A 114 -13.05 -17.00 -3.98
N PRO A 115 -13.59 -18.03 -4.64
CA PRO A 115 -15.00 -18.13 -5.01
C PRO A 115 -15.91 -18.56 -3.85
N ILE A 116 -15.80 -17.91 -2.68
CA ILE A 116 -16.75 -18.03 -1.57
C ILE A 116 -17.36 -16.65 -1.31
N ALA A 117 -18.21 -16.26 -2.26
CA ALA A 117 -18.96 -15.01 -2.26
C ALA A 117 -20.17 -14.99 -1.30
N SER A 118 -20.28 -15.90 -0.31
CA SER A 118 -21.52 -16.04 0.47
C SER A 118 -21.47 -15.64 1.95
N VAL A 119 -20.32 -15.38 2.57
CA VAL A 119 -20.29 -15.10 4.04
C VAL A 119 -19.47 -13.87 4.49
N VAL A 120 -18.65 -13.24 3.63
CA VAL A 120 -17.74 -12.17 4.11
C VAL A 120 -18.43 -10.83 4.39
N ASN A 121 -19.69 -10.64 3.99
CA ASN A 121 -20.42 -9.38 4.22
C ASN A 121 -20.77 -9.08 5.70
N ALA A 122 -20.45 -9.95 6.66
CA ALA A 122 -20.81 -9.75 8.07
C ALA A 122 -19.66 -9.40 9.03
N ILE A 123 -18.37 -9.56 8.69
CA ILE A 123 -17.32 -9.55 9.76
C ILE A 123 -16.20 -8.51 9.65
N LEU A 124 -15.91 -7.86 8.53
CA LEU A 124 -14.85 -6.81 8.57
C LEU A 124 -15.31 -5.46 8.00
N PRO A 125 -16.00 -4.65 8.83
CA PRO A 125 -16.11 -3.22 8.59
C PRO A 125 -14.73 -2.59 8.78
N GLY A 126 -14.00 -2.38 7.69
CA GLY A 126 -12.90 -1.42 7.62
C GLY A 126 -11.59 -1.74 8.32
N GLY A 127 -11.38 -2.94 8.88
CA GLY A 127 -10.13 -3.26 9.60
C GLY A 127 -8.90 -3.42 8.70
N GLU A 128 -8.89 -4.43 7.84
CA GLU A 128 -7.67 -4.86 7.13
C GLU A 128 -7.24 -3.90 6.00
N ILE A 129 -8.19 -3.32 5.27
CA ILE A 129 -7.88 -2.33 4.21
C ILE A 129 -7.34 -1.03 4.81
N ASP A 130 -7.74 -0.70 6.03
CA ASP A 130 -7.27 0.51 6.72
C ASP A 130 -5.90 0.29 7.38
N GLU A 131 -5.60 -0.94 7.81
CA GLU A 131 -4.28 -1.32 8.33
C GLU A 131 -3.19 -1.27 7.25
N THR A 132 -3.46 -1.79 6.04
CA THR A 132 -2.51 -1.68 4.93
C THR A 132 -2.30 -0.25 4.49
N LEU A 133 -3.36 0.58 4.46
CA LEU A 133 -3.22 2.00 4.20
C LEU A 133 -2.30 2.70 5.23
N ARG A 134 -2.46 2.40 6.53
CA ARG A 134 -1.61 2.95 7.59
C ARG A 134 -0.17 2.49 7.45
N SER A 135 0.07 1.22 7.12
CA SER A 135 1.40 0.67 6.86
C SER A 135 2.07 1.40 5.70
N LEU A 136 1.39 1.55 4.55
CA LEU A 136 1.91 2.28 3.40
C LEU A 136 2.22 3.76 3.73
N GLN A 137 1.36 4.42 4.51
CA GLN A 137 1.60 5.79 4.97
C GLN A 137 2.82 5.89 5.90
N TYR A 138 3.03 4.91 6.78
CA TYR A 138 4.21 4.82 7.61
C TYR A 138 5.47 4.65 6.76
N CYS A 139 5.47 3.72 5.80
CA CYS A 139 6.57 3.51 4.86
C CYS A 139 6.89 4.78 4.07
N SER A 140 5.88 5.51 3.57
CA SER A 140 6.07 6.80 2.88
C SER A 140 6.75 7.83 3.77
N ARG A 141 6.43 7.87 5.06
CA ARG A 141 7.06 8.79 6.02
C ARG A 141 8.53 8.43 6.23
N ARG A 142 8.84 7.15 6.45
CA ARG A 142 10.22 6.66 6.62
C ARG A 142 11.06 6.90 5.37
N LEU A 143 10.48 6.72 4.18
CA LEU A 143 11.14 7.04 2.91
C LEU A 143 11.51 8.52 2.83
N LYS A 144 10.56 9.40 3.18
CA LYS A 144 10.78 10.87 3.20
C LYS A 144 11.88 11.25 4.20
N GLU A 145 11.89 10.66 5.38
CA GLU A 145 12.95 10.85 6.38
C GLU A 145 14.32 10.39 5.85
N GLY A 146 14.38 9.25 5.16
CA GLY A 146 15.60 8.76 4.53
C GLY A 146 16.16 9.71 3.46
N TRP A 147 15.29 10.27 2.62
CA TRP A 147 15.68 11.31 1.65
C TRP A 147 16.16 12.60 2.30
N GLN A 148 15.52 13.03 3.39
CA GLN A 148 15.96 14.20 4.15
C GLN A 148 17.35 13.98 4.74
N LEU A 149 17.59 12.82 5.39
CA LEU A 149 18.90 12.46 5.92
C LEU A 149 19.98 12.42 4.82
N LEU A 150 19.67 11.83 3.66
CA LEU A 150 20.60 11.83 2.53
C LEU A 150 20.91 13.26 2.07
N SER A 151 19.92 14.14 1.99
CA SER A 151 20.12 15.54 1.61
C SER A 151 21.01 16.29 2.60
N ASP A 152 20.79 16.08 3.90
CA ASP A 152 21.49 16.79 4.97
C ASP A 152 22.97 16.35 5.07
N TYR A 153 23.25 15.05 4.91
CA TYR A 153 24.60 14.49 5.09
C TYR A 153 25.38 14.23 3.79
N LYS A 154 24.83 14.54 2.60
CA LYS A 154 25.45 14.17 1.31
C LYS A 154 26.89 14.69 1.09
N GLU A 155 27.26 15.80 1.73
CA GLU A 155 28.59 16.41 1.61
C GLU A 155 29.61 15.78 2.57
N GLU A 156 29.13 15.16 3.65
CA GLU A 156 29.96 14.47 4.65
C GLU A 156 30.18 12.98 4.31
N MET A 157 29.40 12.46 3.36
CA MET A 157 29.46 11.07 2.91
C MET A 157 30.52 10.85 1.84
N LEU A 158 31.23 9.72 1.93
CA LEU A 158 32.08 9.22 0.87
C LEU A 158 31.22 8.83 -0.35
N GLY A 159 31.74 9.05 -1.55
CA GLY A 159 30.98 8.80 -2.79
C GLY A 159 30.41 7.38 -2.92
N LYS A 160 31.12 6.37 -2.41
CA LYS A 160 30.63 4.98 -2.36
C LYS A 160 29.41 4.84 -1.44
N ASP A 161 29.49 5.35 -0.22
CA ASP A 161 28.42 5.25 0.77
C ASP A 161 27.19 6.05 0.34
N LYS A 162 27.39 7.21 -0.28
CA LYS A 162 26.32 8.03 -0.87
C LYS A 162 25.56 7.28 -1.96
N LYS A 163 26.28 6.59 -2.85
CA LYS A 163 25.68 5.78 -3.91
C LYS A 163 24.86 4.63 -3.32
N GLU A 164 25.42 3.88 -2.37
CA GLU A 164 24.72 2.78 -1.71
C GLU A 164 23.43 3.26 -1.01
N ALA A 165 23.48 4.40 -0.32
CA ALA A 165 22.31 4.99 0.33
C ALA A 165 21.23 5.43 -0.69
N PHE A 166 21.64 6.07 -1.78
CA PHE A 166 20.76 6.50 -2.86
C PHE A 166 20.07 5.31 -3.54
N ASP A 167 20.84 4.28 -3.90
CA ASP A 167 20.34 3.08 -4.56
C ASP A 167 19.31 2.35 -3.65
N ALA A 168 19.59 2.27 -2.34
CA ALA A 168 18.67 1.67 -1.38
C ALA A 168 17.35 2.45 -1.21
N LEU A 169 17.41 3.79 -1.19
CA LEU A 169 16.20 4.62 -1.13
C LEU A 169 15.36 4.52 -2.41
N ASN A 170 15.98 4.41 -3.58
CA ASN A 170 15.26 4.20 -4.83
C ASN A 170 14.59 2.83 -4.88
N ASP A 171 15.29 1.75 -4.51
CA ASP A 171 14.66 0.42 -4.44
C ASP A 171 13.49 0.40 -3.45
N ALA A 172 13.61 1.06 -2.29
CA ALA A 172 12.51 1.19 -1.34
C ALA A 172 11.32 1.99 -1.94
N LYS A 173 11.61 3.06 -2.69
CA LYS A 173 10.60 3.86 -3.39
C LYS A 173 9.84 3.04 -4.43
N GLU A 174 10.54 2.34 -5.32
CA GLU A 174 9.94 1.51 -6.38
C GLU A 174 8.99 0.47 -5.77
N ARG A 175 9.43 -0.23 -4.72
CA ARG A 175 8.60 -1.21 -4.00
C ARG A 175 7.36 -0.59 -3.36
N LEU A 176 7.49 0.61 -2.80
CA LEU A 176 6.39 1.32 -2.18
C LEU A 176 5.37 1.79 -3.22
N ASP A 177 5.84 2.31 -4.36
CA ASP A 177 4.99 2.71 -5.48
C ASP A 177 4.21 1.50 -6.04
N ASP A 178 4.87 0.36 -6.23
CA ASP A 178 4.24 -0.90 -6.62
C ASP A 178 3.15 -1.34 -5.62
N ALA A 179 3.43 -1.24 -4.32
CA ALA A 179 2.47 -1.61 -3.28
C ALA A 179 1.25 -0.68 -3.26
N TRP A 180 1.46 0.62 -3.49
CA TRP A 180 0.36 1.58 -3.64
C TRP A 180 -0.54 1.25 -4.84
N GLU A 181 0.03 0.90 -5.98
CA GLU A 181 -0.75 0.51 -7.17
C GLU A 181 -1.57 -0.75 -6.91
N ARG A 182 -0.96 -1.77 -6.28
CA ARG A 182 -1.69 -2.99 -5.88
C ARG A 182 -2.86 -2.69 -4.94
N TRP A 183 -2.65 -1.84 -3.93
CA TRP A 183 -3.72 -1.44 -3.01
C TRP A 183 -4.85 -0.70 -3.72
N LYS A 184 -4.52 0.22 -4.65
CA LYS A 184 -5.53 0.94 -5.46
C LYS A 184 -6.35 -0.03 -6.32
N SER A 185 -5.68 -0.96 -7.02
CA SER A 185 -6.34 -1.97 -7.86
C SER A 185 -7.24 -2.89 -7.02
N ALA A 186 -6.77 -3.36 -5.88
CA ALA A 186 -7.55 -4.20 -4.97
C ALA A 186 -8.80 -3.47 -4.44
N LYS A 187 -8.65 -2.21 -4.04
CA LYS A 187 -9.76 -1.37 -3.57
C LYS A 187 -10.80 -1.14 -4.66
N GLN A 188 -10.37 -0.91 -5.90
CA GLN A 188 -11.26 -0.72 -7.04
C GLN A 188 -12.01 -2.01 -7.38
N SER A 189 -11.31 -3.15 -7.46
CA SER A 189 -11.93 -4.46 -7.71
C SER A 189 -12.96 -4.82 -6.63
N ALA A 190 -12.65 -4.58 -5.35
CA ALA A 190 -13.58 -4.81 -4.25
C ALA A 190 -14.84 -3.93 -4.35
N LYS A 191 -14.69 -2.69 -4.84
CA LYS A 191 -15.82 -1.77 -5.07
C LYS A 191 -16.71 -2.27 -6.22
N GLU A 192 -16.11 -2.68 -7.33
CA GLU A 192 -16.81 -3.24 -8.50
C GLU A 192 -17.56 -4.52 -8.14
N ALA A 193 -16.92 -5.45 -7.42
CA ALA A 193 -17.56 -6.67 -6.94
C ALA A 193 -18.77 -6.38 -6.05
N ARG A 194 -18.67 -5.41 -5.13
CA ARG A 194 -19.81 -4.98 -4.30
C ARG A 194 -20.93 -4.37 -5.11
N GLN A 195 -20.62 -3.61 -6.14
CA GLN A 195 -21.61 -3.03 -7.04
C GLN A 195 -22.34 -4.11 -7.84
N GLN A 196 -21.59 -5.06 -8.41
CA GLN A 196 -22.16 -6.22 -9.11
C GLN A 196 -23.05 -7.04 -8.19
N GLN A 197 -22.62 -7.33 -6.96
CA GLN A 197 -23.44 -8.05 -5.99
C GLN A 197 -24.72 -7.30 -5.63
N ARG A 198 -24.66 -5.98 -5.46
CA ARG A 198 -25.85 -5.15 -5.20
C ARG A 198 -26.82 -5.18 -6.37
N GLN A 199 -26.30 -5.09 -7.59
CA GLN A 199 -27.10 -5.18 -8.79
C GLN A 199 -27.76 -6.55 -8.93
N ALA A 200 -27.00 -7.64 -8.77
CA ALA A 200 -27.53 -9.00 -8.81
C ALA A 200 -28.58 -9.25 -7.72
N ASN A 201 -28.36 -8.74 -6.49
CA ASN A 201 -29.34 -8.85 -5.41
C ASN A 201 -30.62 -8.05 -5.72
N ARG A 202 -30.48 -6.89 -6.37
CA ARG A 202 -31.60 -6.05 -6.79
C ARG A 202 -32.41 -6.74 -7.90
N GLU A 203 -31.75 -7.23 -8.95
CA GLU A 203 -32.39 -7.98 -10.04
C GLU A 203 -33.09 -9.23 -9.50
N ALA A 204 -32.44 -9.97 -8.60
CA ALA A 204 -33.04 -11.14 -7.97
C ALA A 204 -34.25 -10.77 -7.08
N PHE A 205 -34.25 -9.58 -6.46
CA PHE A 205 -35.40 -9.08 -5.72
C PHE A 205 -36.55 -8.69 -6.65
N GLU A 206 -36.26 -7.92 -7.70
CA GLU A 206 -37.23 -7.49 -8.71
C GLU A 206 -37.90 -8.71 -9.38
N ASN A 207 -37.12 -9.73 -9.76
CA ASN A 207 -37.65 -10.98 -10.32
C ASN A 207 -38.60 -11.69 -9.34
N ARG A 208 -38.24 -11.79 -8.06
CA ARG A 208 -39.11 -12.42 -7.05
C ARG A 208 -40.42 -11.66 -6.83
N VAL A 209 -40.39 -10.33 -6.94
CA VAL A 209 -41.60 -9.51 -6.81
C VAL A 209 -42.47 -9.63 -8.06
N ASN A 210 -41.88 -9.58 -9.26
CA ASN A 210 -42.60 -9.81 -10.52
C ASN A 210 -43.26 -11.20 -10.55
N ASP A 211 -42.53 -12.27 -10.20
CA ASP A 211 -43.09 -13.63 -10.10
C ASP A 211 -44.29 -13.72 -9.15
N ARG A 212 -44.34 -12.88 -8.11
CA ARG A 212 -45.48 -12.81 -7.18
C ARG A 212 -46.64 -12.04 -7.79
N ILE A 213 -46.37 -10.92 -8.47
CA ILE A 213 -47.37 -10.15 -9.19
C ILE A 213 -48.06 -11.02 -10.23
N ASP A 214 -47.30 -11.73 -11.07
CA ASP A 214 -47.84 -12.62 -12.11
C ASP A 214 -48.80 -13.67 -11.53
N LYS A 215 -48.43 -14.29 -10.39
CA LYS A 215 -49.27 -15.27 -9.69
C LYS A 215 -50.55 -14.65 -9.12
N LEU A 216 -50.50 -13.40 -8.67
CA LEU A 216 -51.67 -12.67 -8.17
C LEU A 216 -52.59 -12.25 -9.32
N GLU A 217 -52.04 -11.82 -10.45
CA GLU A 217 -52.79 -11.50 -11.68
C GLU A 217 -53.50 -12.74 -12.23
N GLU A 218 -52.80 -13.87 -12.33
CA GLU A 218 -53.41 -15.14 -12.76
C GLU A 218 -54.53 -15.57 -11.80
N ARG A 219 -54.34 -15.38 -10.49
CA ARG A 219 -55.39 -15.66 -9.50
C ARG A 219 -56.59 -14.73 -9.66
N LEU A 220 -56.39 -13.46 -9.98
CA LEU A 220 -57.47 -12.51 -10.26
C LEU A 220 -58.27 -12.94 -11.49
N ASP A 221 -57.61 -13.29 -12.58
CA ASP A 221 -58.27 -13.74 -13.81
C ASP A 221 -59.17 -14.96 -13.57
N ARG A 222 -58.68 -15.95 -12.80
CA ARG A 222 -59.49 -17.10 -12.38
C ARG A 222 -60.68 -16.70 -11.52
N LEU A 223 -60.52 -15.74 -10.60
CA LEU A 223 -61.63 -15.25 -9.76
C LEU A 223 -62.67 -14.49 -10.58
N TYR A 224 -62.26 -13.64 -11.52
CA TYR A 224 -63.16 -12.93 -12.44
C TYR A 224 -63.91 -13.89 -13.36
N SER A 225 -63.23 -14.91 -13.89
CA SER A 225 -63.87 -15.97 -14.68
C SER A 225 -64.92 -16.74 -13.87
N ALA A 226 -64.59 -17.09 -12.62
CA ALA A 226 -65.53 -17.74 -11.71
C ALA A 226 -66.71 -16.84 -11.36
N LEU A 227 -66.47 -15.54 -11.12
CA LEU A 227 -67.51 -14.55 -10.85
C LEU A 227 -68.48 -14.45 -12.04
N SER A 228 -67.96 -14.27 -13.25
CA SER A 228 -68.77 -14.16 -14.47
C SER A 228 -69.64 -15.40 -14.69
N HIS A 229 -69.08 -16.60 -14.47
CA HIS A 229 -69.86 -17.84 -14.57
C HIS A 229 -71.01 -17.89 -13.56
N ARG A 230 -70.77 -17.44 -12.33
CA ARG A 230 -71.77 -17.43 -11.25
C ARG A 230 -72.85 -16.37 -11.50
N GLU A 231 -72.48 -15.18 -11.97
CA GLU A 231 -73.42 -14.13 -12.36
C GLU A 231 -74.33 -14.62 -13.50
N ALA A 232 -73.77 -15.27 -14.53
CA ALA A 232 -74.56 -15.87 -15.60
C ALA A 232 -75.49 -17.00 -15.10
N ASN A 233 -75.10 -17.73 -14.05
CA ASN A 233 -75.96 -18.74 -13.43
C ASN A 233 -77.08 -18.10 -12.60
N LEU A 234 -76.77 -17.03 -11.86
CA LEU A 234 -77.74 -16.25 -11.11
C LEU A 234 -78.83 -15.68 -12.03
N ASP A 235 -78.45 -15.14 -13.20
CA ASP A 235 -79.42 -14.64 -14.19
C ASP A 235 -80.36 -15.75 -14.67
N LYS A 236 -79.85 -16.97 -14.93
CA LYS A 236 -80.70 -18.13 -15.27
C LYS A 236 -81.65 -18.51 -14.14
N LEU A 237 -81.20 -18.46 -12.88
CA LEU A 237 -82.06 -18.74 -11.73
C LEU A 237 -83.16 -17.70 -11.60
N ARG A 238 -82.87 -16.42 -11.89
CA ARG A 238 -83.88 -15.36 -11.93
C ARG A 238 -84.90 -15.59 -13.04
N ASP A 239 -84.46 -15.95 -14.25
CA ASP A 239 -85.35 -16.33 -15.35
C ASP A 239 -86.24 -17.54 -14.98
N MET A 240 -85.69 -18.53 -14.27
CA MET A 240 -86.43 -19.69 -13.77
C MET A 240 -87.47 -19.31 -12.71
N ARG A 241 -87.12 -18.42 -11.78
CA ARG A 241 -88.05 -17.91 -10.76
C ARG A 241 -89.21 -17.20 -11.44
N ASP A 242 -88.93 -16.32 -12.39
CA ASP A 242 -89.93 -15.50 -13.07
C ASP A 242 -90.87 -16.32 -13.97
N SER A 243 -90.42 -17.49 -14.42
CA SER A 243 -91.22 -18.45 -15.22
C SER A 243 -91.89 -19.56 -14.40
N ALA A 244 -91.69 -19.59 -13.08
CA ALA A 244 -92.25 -20.60 -12.19
C ALA A 244 -93.79 -20.53 -12.16
N ARG A 245 -94.45 -21.69 -12.23
CA ARG A 245 -95.93 -21.79 -12.22
C ARG A 245 -96.52 -22.06 -10.84
N SER A 246 -95.69 -22.32 -9.84
CA SER A 246 -96.12 -22.58 -8.47
C SER A 246 -95.25 -21.86 -7.44
N ASP A 247 -95.89 -21.36 -6.40
CA ASP A 247 -95.23 -20.64 -5.29
C ASP A 247 -94.16 -21.50 -4.60
N GLU A 248 -94.39 -22.82 -4.49
CA GLU A 248 -93.41 -23.75 -3.92
C GLU A 248 -92.14 -23.84 -4.78
N HIS A 249 -92.29 -23.87 -6.11
CA HIS A 249 -91.13 -23.89 -7.00
C HIS A 249 -90.39 -22.56 -6.94
N GLN A 250 -91.13 -21.45 -6.89
CA GLN A 250 -90.57 -20.10 -6.74
C GLN A 250 -89.74 -20.00 -5.46
N TYR A 251 -90.29 -20.41 -4.31
CA TYR A 251 -89.59 -20.38 -3.02
C TYR A 251 -88.28 -21.18 -3.03
N ARG A 252 -88.26 -22.34 -3.68
CA ARG A 252 -87.03 -23.14 -3.82
C ARG A 252 -85.98 -22.45 -4.69
N VAL A 253 -86.40 -21.82 -5.80
CA VAL A 253 -85.49 -21.09 -6.68
C VAL A 253 -84.96 -19.83 -5.98
N GLU A 254 -85.76 -19.15 -5.16
CA GLU A 254 -85.32 -18.04 -4.31
C GLU A 254 -84.22 -18.47 -3.34
N GLY A 255 -84.37 -19.61 -2.67
CA GLY A 255 -83.29 -20.16 -1.84
C GLY A 255 -81.99 -20.44 -2.62
N TRP A 256 -82.09 -20.91 -3.86
CA TRP A 256 -80.92 -21.08 -4.72
C TRP A 256 -80.30 -19.75 -5.18
N ILE A 257 -81.13 -18.73 -5.41
CA ILE A 257 -80.68 -17.37 -5.72
C ILE A 257 -79.86 -16.81 -4.55
N ASP A 258 -80.39 -16.89 -3.32
CA ASP A 258 -79.72 -16.40 -2.12
C ASP A 258 -78.35 -17.08 -1.92
N GLU A 259 -78.30 -18.42 -2.04
CA GLU A 259 -77.05 -19.17 -1.97
C GLU A 259 -76.02 -18.76 -3.05
N GLU A 260 -76.49 -18.41 -4.25
CA GLU A 260 -75.62 -18.00 -5.34
C GLU A 260 -75.13 -16.55 -5.18
N GLU A 261 -75.99 -15.66 -4.68
CA GLU A 261 -75.64 -14.27 -4.32
C GLU A 261 -74.59 -14.24 -3.21
N ASP A 262 -74.70 -15.09 -2.19
CA ASP A 262 -73.70 -15.24 -1.13
C ASP A 262 -72.34 -15.70 -1.68
N LYS A 263 -72.35 -16.68 -2.61
CA LYS A 263 -71.12 -17.14 -3.28
C LYS A 263 -70.49 -16.02 -4.11
N ILE A 264 -71.29 -15.25 -4.85
CA ILE A 264 -70.85 -14.08 -5.62
C ILE A 264 -70.22 -13.04 -4.71
N ALA A 265 -70.87 -12.70 -3.59
CA ALA A 265 -70.33 -11.76 -2.59
C ALA A 265 -68.99 -12.25 -2.02
N GLY A 266 -68.87 -13.56 -1.75
CA GLY A 266 -67.62 -14.19 -1.32
C GLY A 266 -66.51 -14.09 -2.36
N ILE A 267 -66.80 -14.28 -3.65
CA ILE A 267 -65.81 -14.11 -4.74
C ILE A 267 -65.40 -12.63 -4.86
N ARG A 268 -66.35 -11.69 -4.83
CA ARG A 268 -66.05 -10.24 -4.88
C ARG A 268 -65.19 -9.77 -3.72
N SER A 269 -65.38 -10.32 -2.51
CA SER A 269 -64.49 -10.02 -1.38
C SER A 269 -63.06 -10.50 -1.65
N LYS A 270 -62.90 -11.74 -2.13
CA LYS A 270 -61.58 -12.30 -2.46
C LYS A 270 -60.87 -11.51 -3.57
N ILE A 271 -61.61 -11.01 -4.56
CA ILE A 271 -61.07 -10.15 -5.62
C ILE A 271 -60.45 -8.89 -4.99
N ARG A 272 -61.19 -8.19 -4.13
CA ARG A 272 -60.68 -6.99 -3.42
C ARG A 272 -59.43 -7.28 -2.59
N ASP A 273 -59.39 -8.41 -1.88
CA ASP A 273 -58.22 -8.80 -1.10
C ASP A 273 -56.99 -9.03 -1.99
N VAL A 274 -57.16 -9.71 -3.13
CA VAL A 274 -56.07 -9.98 -4.07
C VAL A 274 -55.61 -8.69 -4.77
N GLU A 275 -56.53 -7.79 -5.13
CA GLU A 275 -56.20 -6.46 -5.66
C GLU A 275 -55.37 -5.64 -4.66
N SER A 276 -55.74 -5.67 -3.37
CA SER A 276 -54.95 -5.02 -2.31
C SER A 276 -53.53 -5.59 -2.22
N TRP A 277 -53.37 -6.93 -2.25
CA TRP A 277 -52.04 -7.55 -2.23
C TRP A 277 -51.22 -7.24 -3.48
N LEU A 278 -51.88 -7.13 -4.64
CA LEU A 278 -51.23 -6.76 -5.90
C LEU A 278 -50.68 -5.34 -5.85
N ASP A 279 -51.46 -4.39 -5.31
CA ASP A 279 -51.02 -3.00 -5.11
C ASP A 279 -49.85 -2.93 -4.11
N GLU A 280 -49.89 -3.72 -3.04
CA GLU A 280 -48.78 -3.84 -2.08
C GLU A 280 -47.49 -4.34 -2.75
N GLU A 281 -47.54 -5.41 -3.54
CA GLU A 281 -46.34 -5.93 -4.23
C GLU A 281 -45.84 -4.95 -5.31
N ARG A 282 -46.73 -4.31 -6.08
CA ARG A 282 -46.34 -3.27 -7.05
C ARG A 282 -45.69 -2.06 -6.39
N SER A 283 -46.10 -1.70 -5.17
CA SER A 283 -45.47 -0.62 -4.40
C SER A 283 -44.02 -0.92 -4.01
N ARG A 284 -43.64 -2.21 -3.87
CA ARG A 284 -42.27 -2.61 -3.53
C ARG A 284 -41.27 -2.44 -4.66
N LEU A 285 -41.73 -2.22 -5.89
CA LEU A 285 -40.89 -1.96 -7.06
C LEU A 285 -40.65 -0.45 -7.30
N ARG A 286 -41.37 0.43 -6.60
CA ARG A 286 -41.25 1.90 -6.71
C ARG A 286 -40.23 2.44 -5.72
#